data_AF-A0A512JF76-F1
#
_entry.id   AF-A0A512JF76-F1
#
_cell.length_a   1.000
_cell.length_b   1.000
_cell.length_c   1.000
_cell.angle_alpha   90.00
_cell.angle_beta   90.00
_cell.angle_gamma   90.00
#
_symmetry.space_group_name_H-M   'P 1'
#
loop_
_entity.id
_entity.type
_entity.pdbx_description
1 polymer ?
#
loop_
_entity_poly.entity_id
_entity_poly.type
_entity_poly.pdbx_seq_one_letter_code
_entity_poly.pdbx_strand_id
1 'polypeptide(L)'
;MHGDVTKDFGKEIRPDASKMARFAGYTVQQYITKTIRNEKRATGAYEKILAQIPEEIARSLGQFIAAPLNNDDVHLGDVPHMFSLVPLAQTAHAPIHKLTRADGLSGGQFQQQAQYKDFIKALAETLMKNLRRSAELRND
;
A
#
# COMPACT_ATOMS: atom_id res chain seq x y z
N MET A 1 -22.68 17.83 15.75
CA MET A 1 -21.89 17.20 16.83
C MET A 1 -21.30 15.91 16.26
N HIS A 2 -20.04 15.91 15.85
CA HIS A 2 -19.34 14.68 15.49
C HIS A 2 -18.65 14.16 16.76
N GLY A 3 -19.12 13.03 17.25
CA GLY A 3 -18.50 12.34 18.37
C GLY A 3 -17.07 11.95 17.99
N ASP A 4 -16.18 12.15 18.96
CA ASP A 4 -14.78 11.75 18.89
C ASP A 4 -14.70 10.22 18.70
N VAL A 5 -14.44 9.80 17.46
CA VAL A 5 -14.37 8.39 17.00
C VAL A 5 -13.34 7.59 17.81
N THR A 6 -12.41 8.26 18.50
CA THR A 6 -11.41 7.61 19.35
C THR A 6 -11.98 6.96 20.61
N LYS A 7 -13.19 7.37 21.06
CA LYS A 7 -13.82 6.79 22.25
C LYS A 7 -14.27 5.35 22.07
N ASP A 8 -14.67 4.97 20.86
CA ASP A 8 -15.19 3.62 20.59
C ASP A 8 -14.09 2.56 20.52
N PHE A 9 -12.83 2.97 20.27
CA PHE A 9 -11.66 2.08 20.20
C PHE A 9 -10.71 2.21 21.39
N GLY A 10 -11.02 3.05 22.38
CA GLY A 10 -10.13 3.39 23.50
C GLY A 10 -9.71 2.21 24.39
N LYS A 11 -10.40 1.06 24.31
CA LYS A 11 -10.02 -0.18 25.02
C LYS A 11 -9.06 -1.08 24.23
N GLU A 12 -8.97 -0.91 22.92
CA GLU A 12 -8.10 -1.68 22.03
C GLU A 12 -6.77 -0.96 21.76
N ILE A 13 -6.72 0.35 22.03
CA ILE A 13 -5.52 1.17 21.94
C ILE A 13 -4.78 1.09 23.27
N ARG A 14 -3.63 0.42 23.28
CA ARG A 14 -2.78 0.29 24.48
C ARG A 14 -2.25 1.68 24.87
N PRO A 15 -2.46 2.15 26.12
CA PRO A 15 -2.15 3.53 26.54
C PRO A 15 -0.66 3.78 26.85
N ASP A 16 0.18 2.76 26.83
CA ASP A 16 1.62 2.90 27.06
C ASP A 16 2.30 3.48 25.81
N ALA A 17 2.62 4.78 25.87
CA ALA A 17 3.29 5.52 24.80
C ALA A 17 4.66 4.95 24.41
N SER A 18 5.29 4.12 25.26
CA SER A 18 6.55 3.42 24.95
C SER A 18 6.35 2.18 24.05
N LYS A 19 5.11 1.72 23.86
CA LYS A 19 4.74 0.48 23.14
C LYS A 19 3.61 0.63 22.12
N MET A 20 3.23 1.86 21.75
CA MET A 20 2.23 2.06 20.71
C MET A 20 2.84 1.83 19.32
N ALA A 21 2.12 1.11 18.46
CA ALA A 21 2.51 0.96 17.06
C ALA A 21 2.58 2.34 16.40
N ARG A 22 3.64 2.58 15.61
CA ARG A 22 3.83 3.82 14.85
C ARG A 22 3.57 3.57 13.37
N PHE A 23 3.12 4.59 12.67
CA PHE A 23 2.82 4.54 11.25
C PHE A 23 4.11 4.67 10.43
N ALA A 24 4.49 3.58 9.76
CA ALA A 24 5.73 3.48 8.98
C ALA A 24 5.53 3.71 7.48
N GLY A 25 4.29 3.62 7.00
CA GLY A 25 3.94 3.86 5.61
C GLY A 25 2.63 3.23 5.16
N TYR A 26 2.22 3.56 3.94
CA TYR A 26 1.08 3.00 3.23
C TYR A 26 1.41 2.75 1.76
N THR A 27 0.64 1.86 1.14
CA THR A 27 0.62 1.65 -0.31
C THR A 27 -0.79 1.86 -0.82
N VAL A 28 -0.95 2.32 -2.06
CA VAL A 28 -2.26 2.37 -2.70
C VAL A 28 -2.36 1.25 -3.73
N GLN A 29 -3.38 0.40 -3.62
CA GLN A 29 -3.64 -0.63 -4.61
C GLN A 29 -4.64 -0.14 -5.65
N GLN A 30 -4.22 -0.10 -6.91
CA GLN A 30 -5.08 0.38 -7.99
C GLN A 30 -6.06 -0.72 -8.43
N TYR A 31 -7.36 -0.43 -8.43
CA TYR A 31 -8.39 -1.30 -9.02
C TYR A 31 -8.71 -0.89 -10.46
N ILE A 32 -8.97 -1.89 -11.31
CA ILE A 32 -9.20 -1.70 -12.75
C ILE A 32 -10.41 -0.77 -12.96
N THR A 33 -10.21 0.30 -13.72
CA THR A 33 -11.31 1.08 -14.31
C THR A 33 -11.91 0.28 -15.46
N LYS A 34 -13.18 -0.15 -15.33
CA LYS A 34 -13.92 -0.75 -16.46
C LYS A 34 -14.11 0.30 -17.55
N THR A 35 -13.57 0.08 -18.74
CA THR A 35 -13.97 0.82 -19.94
C THR A 35 -15.33 0.32 -20.39
N ILE A 36 -16.39 1.09 -20.17
CA ILE A 36 -17.73 0.78 -20.69
C ILE A 36 -17.94 1.67 -21.91
N ARG A 37 -18.11 1.05 -23.09
CA ARG A 37 -18.49 1.71 -24.36
C ARG A 37 -17.53 2.82 -24.85
N ASN A 38 -16.22 2.52 -24.93
CA ASN A 38 -15.17 3.44 -25.41
C ASN A 38 -15.05 4.79 -24.68
N GLU A 39 -15.86 5.06 -23.65
CA GLU A 39 -15.68 6.18 -22.74
C GLU A 39 -15.05 5.69 -21.43
N LYS A 40 -13.90 6.27 -21.10
CA LYS A 40 -13.26 6.18 -19.78
C LYS A 40 -14.12 6.91 -18.74
N ARG A 41 -15.34 6.45 -18.44
CA ARG A 41 -16.25 7.10 -17.49
C ARG A 41 -15.88 6.90 -16.02
N ALA A 42 -14.78 6.21 -15.74
CA ALA A 42 -14.26 5.99 -14.40
C ALA A 42 -12.99 6.81 -14.08
N THR A 43 -12.47 7.67 -14.97
CA THR A 43 -11.18 8.34 -14.73
C THR A 43 -11.25 9.51 -13.77
N GLY A 44 -12.16 10.48 -13.96
CA GLY A 44 -12.12 11.72 -13.16
C GLY A 44 -12.40 11.55 -11.66
N ALA A 45 -13.43 10.80 -11.28
CA ALA A 45 -13.79 10.64 -9.87
C ALA A 45 -12.82 9.74 -9.10
N TYR A 46 -12.32 8.68 -9.74
CA TYR A 46 -11.34 7.77 -9.14
C TYR A 46 -9.97 8.44 -9.00
N GLU A 47 -9.50 9.14 -10.03
CA GLU A 47 -8.26 9.94 -9.96
C GLU A 47 -8.37 11.04 -8.90
N LYS A 48 -9.53 11.68 -8.77
CA LYS A 48 -9.80 12.64 -7.70
C LYS A 48 -9.68 12.01 -6.30
N ILE A 49 -10.19 10.80 -6.10
CA ILE A 49 -10.06 10.09 -4.82
C ILE A 49 -8.60 9.73 -4.56
N LEU A 50 -7.89 9.18 -5.56
CA LEU A 50 -6.47 8.84 -5.41
C LEU A 50 -5.63 10.06 -5.01
N ALA A 51 -5.90 11.22 -5.62
CA ALA A 51 -5.22 12.48 -5.30
C ALA A 51 -5.49 12.98 -3.87
N GLN A 52 -6.60 12.55 -3.24
CA GLN A 52 -6.96 12.94 -1.87
C GLN A 52 -6.34 12.03 -0.79
N ILE A 53 -5.86 10.83 -1.17
CA ILE A 53 -5.31 9.87 -0.20
C ILE A 53 -4.15 10.46 0.61
N PRO A 54 -3.12 11.09 0.01
CA PRO A 54 -2.01 11.63 0.80
C PRO A 54 -2.46 12.65 1.84
N GLU A 55 -3.40 13.52 1.47
CA GLU A 55 -3.96 14.54 2.37
C GLU A 55 -4.76 13.92 3.51
N GLU A 56 -5.59 12.92 3.21
CA GLU A 56 -6.36 12.19 4.24
C GLU A 56 -5.44 11.41 5.19
N ILE A 57 -4.38 10.78 4.68
CA ILE A 57 -3.39 10.09 5.52
C ILE A 57 -2.68 11.10 6.43
N ALA A 58 -2.23 12.23 5.90
CA ALA A 58 -1.58 13.27 6.70
C ALA A 58 -2.51 13.80 7.81
N ARG A 59 -3.79 14.02 7.48
CA ARG A 59 -4.80 14.51 8.43
C ARG A 59 -5.14 13.47 9.51
N SER A 60 -5.42 12.24 9.11
CA SER A 60 -5.96 11.21 10.00
C SER A 60 -4.88 10.41 10.74
N LEU A 61 -3.73 10.19 10.10
CA LEU A 61 -2.65 9.34 10.61
C LEU A 61 -1.33 10.08 10.86
N GLY A 62 -1.21 11.35 10.47
CA GLY A 62 0.03 12.14 10.56
C GLY A 62 0.65 12.18 11.96
N GLN A 63 -0.19 12.31 13.01
CA GLN A 63 0.28 12.32 14.41
C GLN A 63 0.89 10.98 14.87
N PHE A 64 0.60 9.89 14.16
CA PHE A 64 1.09 8.55 14.47
C PHE A 64 2.33 8.17 13.65
N ILE A 65 2.75 9.02 12.70
CA ILE A 65 3.97 8.81 11.91
C ILE A 65 5.16 8.58 12.84
N ALA A 66 5.94 7.54 12.56
CA ALA A 66 7.14 7.24 13.33
C ALA A 66 8.17 8.35 13.11
N ALA A 67 8.66 9.00 14.17
CA ALA A 67 9.79 9.92 14.03
C ALA A 67 11.04 9.15 13.54
N PRO A 68 11.88 9.71 12.65
CA PRO A 68 11.86 11.06 12.09
C PRO A 68 11.17 11.14 10.71
N LEU A 69 10.25 10.22 10.42
CA LEU A 69 9.55 10.20 9.14
C LEU A 69 8.55 11.36 9.06
N ASN A 70 8.24 11.77 7.84
CA ASN A 70 7.21 12.76 7.52
C ASN A 70 6.22 12.20 6.49
N ASN A 71 5.25 13.03 6.05
CA ASN A 71 4.22 12.62 5.09
C ASN A 71 4.79 12.12 3.75
N ASP A 72 5.93 12.66 3.29
CA ASP A 72 6.55 12.26 2.03
C ASP A 72 7.31 10.94 2.17
N ASP A 73 7.76 10.60 3.39
CA ASP A 73 8.45 9.34 3.67
C ASP A 73 7.49 8.14 3.73
N VAL A 74 6.20 8.36 4.00
CA VAL A 74 5.24 7.28 4.32
C VAL A 74 4.46 6.78 3.12
N HIS A 75 4.58 7.38 1.93
CA HIS A 75 4.09 6.75 0.70
C HIS A 75 5.10 5.73 0.19
N LEU A 76 4.79 4.45 0.35
CA LEU A 76 5.70 3.34 0.00
C LEU A 76 5.58 2.90 -1.47
N GLY A 77 4.74 3.57 -2.24
CA GLY A 77 4.46 3.27 -3.64
C GLY A 77 3.08 2.67 -3.89
N ASP A 78 2.74 2.54 -5.17
CA ASP A 78 1.43 2.07 -5.62
C ASP A 78 1.53 0.66 -6.19
N VAL A 79 0.69 -0.25 -5.68
CA VAL A 79 0.64 -1.63 -6.16
C VAL A 79 0.12 -1.60 -7.60
N PRO A 80 0.89 -2.12 -8.58
CA PRO A 80 0.49 -2.11 -9.97
C PRO A 80 -0.77 -2.94 -10.19
N HIS A 81 -1.46 -2.73 -11.31
CA HIS A 81 -2.57 -3.61 -11.70
C HIS A 81 -2.06 -5.02 -12.01
N MET A 82 -2.48 -5.99 -11.20
CA MET A 82 -2.03 -7.38 -11.30
C MET A 82 -2.94 -8.26 -12.17
N PHE A 83 -3.97 -7.69 -12.80
CA PHE A 83 -4.92 -8.33 -13.73
C PHE A 83 -5.24 -9.79 -13.35
N SER A 84 -4.92 -10.74 -14.24
CA SER A 84 -5.13 -12.17 -14.05
C SER A 84 -4.00 -12.89 -13.31
N LEU A 85 -2.92 -12.20 -12.92
CA LEU A 85 -1.81 -12.83 -12.18
C LEU A 85 -2.21 -13.33 -10.80
N VAL A 86 -3.10 -12.59 -10.09
CA VAL A 86 -3.56 -13.01 -8.76
C VAL A 86 -4.38 -14.32 -8.83
N PRO A 87 -5.42 -14.43 -9.69
CA PRO A 87 -6.12 -15.70 -9.89
C PRO A 87 -5.21 -16.83 -10.39
N LEU A 88 -4.24 -16.51 -11.26
CA LEU A 88 -3.29 -17.50 -11.79
C LEU A 88 -2.40 -18.09 -10.69
N ALA A 89 -1.84 -17.23 -9.83
CA ALA A 89 -1.08 -17.63 -8.66
C ALA A 89 -1.86 -18.51 -7.70
N GLN A 90 -3.13 -18.18 -7.47
CA GLN A 90 -4.02 -18.98 -6.62
C GLN A 90 -4.27 -20.36 -7.23
N THR A 91 -4.55 -20.43 -8.54
CA THR A 91 -4.77 -21.70 -9.25
C THR A 91 -3.53 -22.58 -9.26
N ALA A 92 -2.36 -21.98 -9.48
CA ALA A 92 -1.08 -22.67 -9.52
C ALA A 92 -0.50 -22.99 -8.13
N HIS A 93 -1.15 -22.51 -7.05
CA HIS A 93 -0.63 -22.62 -5.67
C HIS A 93 0.81 -22.09 -5.54
N ALA A 94 1.13 -21.03 -6.29
CA ALA A 94 2.49 -20.51 -6.41
C ALA A 94 2.52 -18.99 -6.18
N PRO A 95 3.56 -18.44 -5.54
CA PRO A 95 3.77 -16.99 -5.49
C PRO A 95 3.85 -16.41 -6.90
N ILE A 96 3.31 -15.20 -7.10
CA ILE A 96 3.25 -14.56 -8.43
C ILE A 96 4.61 -14.51 -9.12
N HIS A 97 5.69 -14.18 -8.41
CA HIS A 97 7.05 -14.12 -8.97
C HIS A 97 7.65 -15.48 -9.36
N LYS A 98 7.00 -16.59 -8.98
CA LYS A 98 7.40 -17.95 -9.34
C LYS A 98 6.55 -18.56 -10.45
N LEU A 99 5.51 -17.87 -10.92
CA LEU A 99 4.72 -18.35 -12.04
C LEU A 99 5.57 -18.53 -13.29
N THR A 100 5.34 -19.61 -13.99
CA THR A 100 6.04 -20.03 -15.20
C THR A 100 5.05 -20.29 -16.32
N ARG A 101 5.56 -20.60 -17.53
CA ARG A 101 4.69 -21.06 -18.64
C ARG A 101 3.87 -22.29 -18.28
N ALA A 102 4.43 -23.21 -17.48
CA ALA A 102 3.73 -24.42 -17.08
C ALA A 102 2.50 -24.11 -16.20
N ASP A 103 2.55 -23.00 -15.47
CA ASP A 103 1.45 -22.51 -14.63
C ASP A 103 0.40 -21.71 -15.42
N GLY A 104 0.58 -21.56 -16.74
CA GLY A 104 -0.31 -20.77 -17.61
C GLY A 104 0.10 -19.32 -17.82
N LEU A 105 1.30 -18.91 -17.35
CA LEU A 105 1.81 -17.56 -17.58
C LEU A 105 2.13 -17.34 -19.07
N SER A 106 1.54 -16.31 -19.67
CA SER A 106 1.62 -16.09 -21.12
C SER A 106 1.62 -14.61 -21.54
N GLY A 107 2.20 -14.34 -22.71
CA GLY A 107 2.16 -13.01 -23.35
C GLY A 107 2.62 -11.87 -22.44
N GLY A 108 1.83 -10.81 -22.34
CA GLY A 108 2.14 -9.63 -21.51
C GLY A 108 2.20 -9.89 -20.00
N GLN A 109 1.75 -11.06 -19.52
CA GLN A 109 1.79 -11.40 -18.10
C GLN A 109 3.22 -11.56 -17.57
N PHE A 110 4.19 -11.94 -18.42
CA PHE A 110 5.62 -11.96 -18.04
C PHE A 110 6.12 -10.57 -17.63
N GLN A 111 5.75 -9.55 -18.39
CA GLN A 111 6.14 -8.18 -18.08
C GLN A 111 5.43 -7.68 -16.81
N GLN A 112 4.15 -8.02 -16.62
CA GLN A 112 3.41 -7.68 -15.41
C GLN A 112 4.02 -8.37 -14.17
N GLN A 113 4.45 -9.62 -14.29
CA GLN A 113 5.15 -10.35 -13.23
C GLN A 113 6.48 -9.67 -12.87
N ALA A 114 7.25 -9.25 -13.88
CA ALA A 114 8.50 -8.52 -13.68
C ALA A 114 8.27 -7.18 -12.97
N GLN A 115 7.30 -6.39 -13.42
CA GLN A 115 6.91 -5.13 -12.78
C GLN A 115 6.46 -5.33 -11.32
N TYR A 116 5.70 -6.39 -11.05
CA TYR A 116 5.31 -6.74 -9.68
C TYR A 116 6.52 -7.07 -8.80
N LYS A 117 7.50 -7.81 -9.33
CA LYS A 117 8.74 -8.13 -8.60
C LYS A 117 9.53 -6.86 -8.29
N ASP A 118 9.65 -5.95 -9.25
CA ASP A 118 10.35 -4.69 -9.06
C ASP A 118 9.64 -3.78 -8.04
N PHE A 119 8.31 -3.73 -8.10
CA PHE A 119 7.49 -3.02 -7.10
C PHE A 119 7.71 -3.59 -5.69
N ILE A 120 7.62 -4.91 -5.51
CA ILE A 120 7.82 -5.53 -4.18
C ILE A 120 9.23 -5.25 -3.65
N LYS A 121 10.25 -5.25 -4.52
CA LYS A 121 11.62 -4.89 -4.13
C LYS A 121 11.69 -3.44 -3.63
N ALA A 122 11.17 -2.48 -4.40
CA ALA A 122 11.19 -1.06 -4.03
C ALA A 122 10.38 -0.79 -2.75
N LEU A 123 9.22 -1.43 -2.60
CA LEU A 123 8.40 -1.38 -1.39
C LEU A 123 9.19 -1.88 -0.17
N ALA A 124 9.82 -3.05 -0.27
CA ALA A 124 10.60 -3.62 0.81
C ALA A 124 11.80 -2.73 1.18
N GLU A 125 12.51 -2.19 0.19
CA GLU A 125 13.64 -1.27 0.42
C GLU A 125 13.19 0.00 1.15
N THR A 126 12.09 0.60 0.73
CA THR A 126 11.54 1.83 1.34
C THR A 126 11.04 1.57 2.76
N LEU A 127 10.29 0.47 2.96
CA LEU A 127 9.82 0.08 4.30
C LEU A 127 11.00 -0.18 5.24
N MET A 128 12.02 -0.91 4.80
CA MET A 128 13.20 -1.20 5.61
C MET A 128 13.99 0.07 5.96
N LYS A 129 14.11 1.02 5.02
CA LYS A 129 14.70 2.34 5.28
C LYS A 129 13.93 3.09 6.37
N ASN A 130 12.59 3.10 6.29
CA ASN A 130 11.74 3.77 7.27
C ASN A 130 11.84 3.15 8.66
N LEU A 131 11.84 1.81 8.73
CA LEU A 131 12.00 1.06 9.98
C LEU A 131 13.37 1.34 10.63
N ARG A 132 14.46 1.38 9.86
CA ARG A 132 15.80 1.69 10.38
C ARG A 132 15.88 3.10 10.94
N ARG A 133 15.47 4.11 10.16
CA ARG A 133 15.44 5.52 10.62
C ARG A 133 14.62 5.69 11.90
N SER A 134 13.49 4.99 11.99
CA SER A 134 12.61 5.06 13.16
C SER A 134 13.16 4.32 14.37
N ALA A 135 13.94 3.26 14.16
CA ALA A 135 14.58 2.50 15.24
C ALA A 135 15.81 3.21 15.82
N GLU A 136 16.59 3.91 14.99
CA GLU A 136 17.76 4.69 15.42
C GLU A 136 17.40 5.76 16.45
N LEU A 137 16.21 6.36 16.36
CA LEU A 137 15.70 7.32 17.34
C LEU A 137 15.08 6.70 18.60
N ARG A 138 14.90 5.37 18.66
CA ARG A 138 14.32 4.68 19.82
C ARG A 138 15.37 4.08 20.75
N ASN A 139 16.65 4.11 20.36
CA ASN A 139 17.76 3.61 21.16
C ASN A 139 18.26 4.68 22.14
N ASP A 140 17.38 5.06 23.07
CA ASP A 140 17.70 5.71 24.33
C ASP A 140 17.92 4.65 25.42
#